data_AF-A0A2E6DAU2-F1
#
_entry.id   AF-A0A2E6DAU2-F1
#
_cell.length_a   1.000
_cell.length_b   1.000
_cell.length_c   1.000
_cell.angle_alpha   90.00
_cell.angle_beta   90.00
_cell.angle_gamma   90.00
#
_symmetry.space_group_name_H-M   'P 1'
#
loop_
_entity.id
_entity.type
_entity.pdbx_description
1 polymer ?
#
loop_
_entity_poly.entity_id
_entity_poly.type
_entity_poly.pdbx_seq_one_letter_code
_entity_poly.pdbx_strand_id
1 'polypeptide(L)'
;MLCPSCNKNLATVHVYEIEDFVGPGDSRNKLAIHHLCEVCAQGSDLATGMPGGLMQTMAGSQLWNLIKGSPIKVQVTHQGTAPSLTCPECGMTLVELQRKGRVGCERDYEVFAQYLTEVLARMHGAGKHVGRLPGVDEAEASNQEHLSDLRRALELAIRKEDYERAADLRDELAQSEDSLEPLGGSEDPA
;
A
#
# COMPACT_ATOMS: atom_id res chain seq x y z
N MET A 1 12.12 13.13 -32.20
CA MET A 1 13.08 12.32 -32.99
C MET A 1 12.51 10.92 -33.19
N LEU A 2 12.91 10.19 -34.24
CA LEU A 2 12.45 8.81 -34.46
C LEU A 2 13.07 7.84 -33.45
N CYS A 3 12.34 6.77 -33.13
CA CYS A 3 12.81 5.69 -32.26
C CYS A 3 14.02 4.98 -32.89
N PRO A 4 15.17 4.90 -32.22
CA PRO A 4 16.38 4.27 -32.75
C PRO A 4 16.24 2.75 -32.90
N SER A 5 15.33 2.11 -32.14
CA SER A 5 15.12 0.66 -32.20
C SER A 5 14.37 0.22 -33.46
N CYS A 6 13.31 0.94 -33.85
CA CYS A 6 12.48 0.56 -35.01
C CYS A 6 12.55 1.51 -36.20
N ASN A 7 13.06 2.73 -35.99
CA ASN A 7 13.15 3.83 -36.95
C ASN A 7 11.85 4.17 -37.71
N LYS A 8 10.70 3.80 -37.15
CA LYS A 8 9.36 3.99 -37.76
C LYS A 8 8.51 4.99 -36.99
N ASN A 9 8.53 4.90 -35.67
CA ASN A 9 7.67 5.70 -34.79
C ASN A 9 8.48 6.79 -34.09
N LEU A 10 7.82 7.82 -33.59
CA LEU A 10 8.44 8.85 -32.77
C LEU A 10 8.87 8.26 -31.41
N ALA A 11 10.05 8.65 -30.95
CA ALA A 11 10.52 8.35 -29.60
C ALA A 11 9.81 9.27 -28.60
N THR A 12 8.92 8.70 -27.80
CA THR A 12 8.11 9.42 -26.80
C THR A 12 8.34 8.91 -25.37
N VAL A 13 9.06 7.80 -25.22
CA VAL A 13 9.33 7.14 -23.95
C VAL A 13 10.82 7.25 -23.62
N HIS A 14 11.14 7.61 -22.39
CA HIS A 14 12.49 7.67 -21.85
C HIS A 14 12.68 6.51 -20.87
N VAL A 15 13.62 5.60 -21.17
CA VAL A 15 13.93 4.46 -20.31
C VAL A 15 15.33 4.64 -19.75
N TYR A 16 15.46 4.54 -18.42
CA TYR A 16 16.73 4.61 -17.72
C TYR A 16 17.13 3.20 -17.29
N GLU A 17 18.27 2.72 -17.76
CA GLU A 17 18.85 1.43 -17.41
C GLU A 17 20.05 1.65 -16.48
N ILE A 18 20.09 0.93 -15.36
CA ILE A 18 21.23 0.98 -14.44
C ILE A 18 22.22 -0.09 -14.89
N GLU A 19 23.31 0.31 -15.53
CA GLU A 19 24.36 -0.61 -16.00
C GLU A 19 25.23 -1.10 -14.84
N ASP A 20 25.60 -0.20 -13.93
CA ASP A 20 26.40 -0.51 -12.74
C ASP A 20 25.73 0.10 -11.49
N PHE A 21 25.43 -0.74 -10.50
CA PHE A 21 24.87 -0.32 -9.21
C PHE A 21 25.89 -0.52 -8.09
N VAL A 22 26.36 0.59 -7.51
CA VAL A 22 27.31 0.60 -6.39
C VAL A 22 26.59 0.78 -5.06
N GLY A 23 25.55 1.63 -5.02
CA GLY A 23 24.75 1.83 -3.82
C GLY A 23 23.70 2.95 -3.97
N PRO A 24 22.70 3.01 -3.06
CA PRO A 24 21.66 4.03 -3.13
C PRO A 24 22.23 5.45 -3.03
N GLY A 25 21.94 6.30 -4.02
CA GLY A 25 22.40 7.70 -4.04
C GLY A 25 23.88 7.91 -4.38
N ASP A 26 24.63 6.85 -4.71
CA ASP A 26 26.04 6.97 -5.10
C ASP A 26 26.17 7.50 -6.54
N SER A 27 26.95 8.58 -6.71
CA SER A 27 27.25 9.19 -8.01
C SER A 27 27.97 8.27 -9.01
N ARG A 28 28.54 7.16 -8.54
CA ARG A 28 29.21 6.16 -9.38
C ARG A 28 28.25 5.17 -10.03
N ASN A 29 26.97 5.19 -9.68
CA ASN A 29 25.96 4.42 -10.40
C ASN A 29 25.92 4.87 -11.86
N LYS A 30 26.06 3.94 -12.80
CA LYS A 30 26.03 4.24 -14.23
C LYS A 30 24.63 4.03 -14.78
N LEU A 31 24.14 5.05 -15.48
CA LEU A 31 22.80 5.07 -16.06
C LEU A 31 22.92 5.24 -17.57
N ALA A 32 22.34 4.32 -18.32
CA ALA A 32 22.12 4.45 -19.76
C ALA A 32 20.70 4.97 -20.02
N ILE A 33 20.56 5.93 -20.94
CA ILE A 33 19.27 6.54 -21.30
C ILE A 33 18.90 6.09 -22.70
N HIS A 34 17.75 5.43 -22.83
CA HIS A 34 17.19 4.99 -24.10
C HIS A 34 15.92 5.77 -24.44
N HIS A 35 15.85 6.29 -25.66
CA HIS A 35 14.69 7.04 -26.15
C HIS A 35 13.89 6.17 -27.13
N LEU A 36 12.82 5.54 -26.67
CA LEU A 36 12.06 4.56 -27.45
C LEU A 36 10.65 5.05 -27.78
N CYS A 37 10.01 4.43 -28.77
CA CYS A 37 8.56 4.56 -28.94
C CYS A 37 7.83 3.61 -27.98
N GLU A 38 6.54 3.86 -27.75
CA GLU A 38 5.70 3.07 -26.84
C GLU A 38 5.76 1.56 -27.11
N VAL A 39 5.67 1.15 -28.39
CA VAL A 39 5.70 -0.27 -28.78
C VAL A 39 7.06 -0.92 -28.46
N CYS A 40 8.17 -0.24 -28.76
CA CYS A 40 9.51 -0.77 -28.49
C CYS A 40 9.83 -0.78 -26.99
N ALA A 41 9.32 0.19 -26.23
CA ALA A 41 9.49 0.23 -24.79
C ALA A 41 8.77 -0.94 -24.10
N GLN A 42 7.53 -1.24 -24.50
CA GLN A 42 6.75 -2.36 -23.94
C GLN A 42 7.35 -3.74 -24.25
N GLY A 43 8.04 -3.88 -25.38
CA GLY A 43 8.71 -5.13 -25.76
C GLY A 43 10.15 -5.25 -25.26
N SER A 44 10.69 -4.23 -24.61
CA SER A 44 12.07 -4.25 -24.08
C SER A 44 12.12 -4.88 -22.70
N ASP A 45 13.07 -5.78 -22.47
CA ASP A 45 13.31 -6.41 -21.16
C ASP A 45 13.78 -5.39 -20.08
N LEU A 46 14.10 -4.17 -20.53
CA LEU A 46 14.51 -3.03 -19.71
C LEU A 46 13.39 -2.52 -18.79
N ALA A 47 12.12 -2.69 -19.18
CA ALA A 47 10.97 -2.28 -18.38
C ALA A 47 10.68 -3.25 -17.22
N THR A 48 11.31 -4.43 -17.20
CA THR A 48 11.04 -5.51 -16.25
C THR A 48 11.83 -5.37 -14.94
N GLY A 49 12.89 -4.54 -14.91
CA GLY A 49 13.83 -4.43 -13.78
C GLY A 49 13.60 -3.28 -12.79
N MET A 50 12.61 -2.41 -13.00
CA MET A 50 12.32 -1.31 -12.06
C MET A 50 11.66 -1.85 -10.77
N PRO A 51 12.01 -1.37 -9.56
CA PRO A 51 11.30 -1.71 -8.33
C PRO A 51 9.83 -1.22 -8.31
N GLY A 52 9.44 -0.40 -9.31
CA GLY A 52 8.05 -0.03 -9.62
C GLY A 52 7.50 -0.63 -10.93
N GLY A 53 8.30 -1.40 -11.68
CA GLY A 53 7.92 -2.10 -12.92
C GLY A 53 7.08 -3.36 -12.69
N LEU A 54 7.01 -3.81 -11.42
CA LEU A 54 6.06 -4.83 -10.97
C LEU A 54 4.59 -4.46 -11.25
N MET A 55 4.28 -3.21 -11.60
CA MET A 55 2.90 -2.80 -11.89
C MET A 55 2.50 -2.96 -13.36
N GLN A 56 3.44 -3.08 -14.30
CA GLN A 56 3.10 -3.06 -15.74
C GLN A 56 3.34 -4.41 -16.44
N THR A 57 4.32 -5.21 -16.01
CA THR A 57 4.52 -6.58 -16.50
C THR A 57 3.78 -7.63 -15.67
N MET A 58 3.37 -7.30 -14.44
CA MET A 58 2.32 -8.04 -13.75
C MET A 58 0.97 -7.51 -14.25
N ALA A 59 0.54 -8.00 -15.42
CA ALA A 59 -0.87 -7.93 -15.79
C ALA A 59 -1.69 -8.32 -14.53
N GLY A 60 -2.68 -7.50 -14.16
CA GLY A 60 -3.44 -7.64 -12.90
C GLY A 60 -4.03 -9.04 -12.64
N SER A 61 -4.01 -9.94 -13.64
CA SER A 61 -4.32 -11.36 -13.50
C SER A 61 -3.31 -12.16 -12.67
N GLN A 62 -2.00 -11.85 -12.70
CA GLN A 62 -0.97 -12.63 -11.99
C GLN A 62 -0.90 -12.27 -10.50
N LEU A 63 -1.02 -10.98 -10.16
CA LEU A 63 -1.24 -10.51 -8.78
C LEU A 63 -2.53 -11.09 -8.18
N TRP A 64 -3.60 -11.16 -8.98
CA TRP A 64 -4.84 -11.83 -8.55
C TRP A 64 -4.67 -13.33 -8.30
N ASN A 65 -3.85 -14.01 -9.09
CA ASN A 65 -3.55 -15.43 -8.89
C ASN A 65 -2.65 -15.68 -7.67
N LEU A 66 -1.76 -14.75 -7.31
CA LEU A 66 -0.99 -14.80 -6.06
C LEU A 66 -1.89 -14.62 -4.83
N ILE A 67 -2.93 -13.79 -4.91
CA ILE A 67 -3.97 -13.68 -3.86
C ILE A 67 -4.77 -14.99 -3.71
N LYS A 68 -4.93 -15.78 -4.77
CA LYS A 68 -5.60 -17.10 -4.73
C LYS A 68 -4.74 -18.24 -4.14
N GLY A 69 -3.47 -17.98 -3.83
CA GLY A 69 -2.53 -18.98 -3.29
C GLY A 69 -2.68 -19.28 -1.81
N SER A 70 -3.48 -18.50 -1.06
CA SER A 70 -3.85 -18.82 0.32
C SER A 70 -5.21 -19.54 0.33
N PRO A 71 -5.36 -20.72 0.96
CA PRO A 71 -6.60 -21.48 0.96
C PRO A 71 -7.61 -20.86 1.94
N ILE A 72 -8.00 -19.60 1.70
CA ILE A 72 -9.17 -19.01 2.32
C ILE A 72 -10.17 -18.83 1.18
N LYS A 73 -11.14 -19.76 1.13
CA LYS A 73 -12.39 -19.51 0.41
C LYS A 73 -12.99 -18.26 1.03
N VAL A 74 -12.75 -17.10 0.41
CA VAL A 74 -13.60 -15.94 0.62
C VAL A 74 -14.94 -16.31 0.00
N GLN A 75 -15.77 -17.02 0.76
CA GLN A 75 -17.19 -17.11 0.50
C GLN A 75 -17.76 -15.73 0.83
N VAL A 76 -17.61 -14.78 -0.10
CA VAL A 76 -18.68 -13.81 -0.25
C VAL A 76 -19.85 -14.68 -0.70
N THR A 77 -20.81 -14.88 0.20
CA THR A 77 -22.06 -15.56 -0.10
C THR A 77 -22.70 -14.84 -1.29
N HIS A 78 -22.51 -15.38 -2.49
CA HIS A 78 -23.38 -15.13 -3.63
C HIS A 78 -24.73 -15.80 -3.33
N GLN A 79 -25.46 -15.26 -2.36
CA GLN A 79 -26.87 -15.51 -2.22
C GLN A 79 -27.60 -14.36 -2.88
N GLY A 80 -28.24 -14.69 -4.00
CA GLY A 80 -29.12 -13.79 -4.72
C GLY A 80 -28.39 -13.00 -5.79
N THR A 81 -28.94 -13.09 -6.99
CA THR A 81 -29.05 -12.03 -8.01
C THR A 81 -28.93 -10.61 -7.46
N ALA A 82 -27.75 -10.17 -7.07
CA ALA A 82 -27.42 -8.77 -6.91
C ALA A 82 -27.05 -8.25 -8.31
N PRO A 83 -27.59 -7.11 -8.75
CA PRO A 83 -27.19 -6.51 -10.02
C PRO A 83 -25.67 -6.38 -10.01
N SER A 84 -25.02 -6.78 -11.10
CA SER A 84 -23.58 -6.58 -11.26
C SER A 84 -23.29 -5.11 -10.98
N LEU A 85 -22.62 -4.84 -9.87
CA LEU A 85 -22.31 -3.48 -9.45
C LEU A 85 -21.57 -2.82 -10.62
N THR A 86 -22.19 -1.80 -11.19
CA THR A 86 -21.76 -1.18 -12.44
C THR A 86 -21.66 0.31 -12.17
N CYS A 87 -20.54 0.91 -12.59
CA CYS A 87 -20.37 2.35 -12.46
C CYS A 87 -21.37 3.07 -13.36
N PRO A 88 -22.15 4.03 -12.82
CA PRO A 88 -23.12 4.78 -13.61
C PRO A 88 -22.48 5.75 -14.61
N GLU A 89 -21.20 6.12 -14.44
CA GLU A 89 -20.52 7.06 -15.33
C GLU A 89 -19.80 6.39 -16.49
N CYS A 90 -18.97 5.37 -16.21
CA CYS A 90 -18.16 4.72 -17.25
C CYS A 90 -18.69 3.34 -17.66
N GLY A 91 -19.71 2.81 -16.98
CA GLY A 91 -20.28 1.49 -17.27
C GLY A 91 -19.39 0.31 -16.85
N MET A 92 -18.26 0.54 -16.19
CA MET A 92 -17.37 -0.52 -15.71
C MET A 92 -18.12 -1.41 -14.71
N THR A 93 -17.99 -2.72 -14.84
CA THR A 93 -18.54 -3.68 -13.87
C THR A 93 -17.49 -4.13 -12.85
N LEU A 94 -17.93 -4.57 -11.67
CA LEU A 94 -17.03 -5.12 -10.64
C LEU A 94 -16.19 -6.31 -11.17
N VAL A 95 -16.77 -7.14 -12.05
CA VAL A 95 -16.08 -8.29 -12.65
C VAL A 95 -14.95 -7.83 -13.58
N GLU A 96 -15.18 -6.75 -14.33
CA GLU A 96 -14.14 -6.19 -15.20
C GLU A 96 -13.01 -5.53 -14.39
N LEU A 97 -13.34 -4.85 -13.28
CA LEU A 97 -12.36 -4.33 -12.34
C LEU A 97 -11.48 -5.46 -11.77
N GLN A 98 -12.09 -6.57 -11.33
CA GLN A 98 -11.37 -7.75 -10.84
C GLN A 98 -10.43 -8.35 -11.91
N ARG A 99 -10.88 -8.40 -13.16
CA ARG A 99 -10.08 -8.97 -14.27
C ARG A 99 -8.94 -8.04 -14.71
N LYS A 100 -9.20 -6.73 -14.82
CA LYS A 100 -8.23 -5.74 -15.32
C LYS A 100 -7.29 -5.24 -14.23
N GLY A 101 -7.72 -5.27 -12.97
CA GLY A 101 -6.98 -4.72 -11.83
C GLY A 101 -6.84 -3.19 -11.84
N ARG A 102 -7.65 -2.48 -12.65
CA ARG A 102 -7.63 -1.01 -12.77
C ARG A 102 -9.04 -0.45 -12.88
N VAL A 103 -9.24 0.70 -12.23
CA VAL A 103 -10.47 1.50 -12.32
C VAL A 103 -10.54 2.24 -13.66
N GLY A 104 -11.75 2.52 -14.13
CA GLY A 104 -12.04 3.19 -15.39
C GLY A 104 -12.23 4.70 -15.27
N CYS A 105 -12.91 5.18 -14.22
CA CYS A 105 -13.11 6.61 -13.95
C CYS A 105 -12.98 6.93 -12.45
N GLU A 106 -13.10 8.21 -12.07
CA GLU A 106 -13.00 8.62 -10.66
C GLU A 106 -14.13 8.04 -9.79
N ARG A 107 -15.35 7.95 -10.33
CA ARG A 107 -16.52 7.44 -9.61
C ARG A 107 -16.40 5.96 -9.24
N ASP A 108 -15.54 5.21 -9.91
CA ASP A 108 -15.26 3.80 -9.61
C ASP A 108 -14.67 3.60 -8.21
N TYR A 109 -13.92 4.58 -7.68
CA TYR A 109 -13.38 4.49 -6.32
C TYR A 109 -14.48 4.44 -5.27
N GLU A 110 -15.57 5.17 -5.49
CA GLU A 110 -16.72 5.22 -4.58
C GLU A 110 -17.64 4.01 -4.81
N VAL A 111 -17.94 3.71 -6.07
CA VAL A 111 -18.84 2.60 -6.44
C VAL A 111 -18.26 1.27 -5.97
N PHE A 112 -16.95 1.06 -6.12
CA PHE A 112 -16.28 -0.17 -5.73
C PHE A 112 -15.53 -0.06 -4.39
N ALA A 113 -15.82 0.95 -3.57
CA ALA A 113 -15.08 1.27 -2.36
C ALA A 113 -14.89 0.07 -1.43
N GLN A 114 -15.96 -0.71 -1.19
CA GLN A 114 -15.91 -1.88 -0.30
C GLN A 114 -14.88 -2.91 -0.80
N TYR A 115 -14.94 -3.25 -2.09
CA TYR A 115 -14.02 -4.20 -2.70
C TYR A 115 -12.58 -3.66 -2.72
N LEU A 116 -12.39 -2.39 -3.10
CA LEU A 116 -11.08 -1.75 -3.14
C LEU A 116 -10.44 -1.70 -1.75
N THR A 117 -11.22 -1.37 -0.72
CA THR A 117 -10.74 -1.31 0.67
C THR A 117 -10.18 -2.67 1.13
N GLU A 118 -10.90 -3.76 0.86
CA GLU A 118 -10.44 -5.11 1.21
C GLU A 118 -9.17 -5.51 0.48
N VAL A 119 -9.08 -5.21 -0.82
CA VAL A 119 -7.91 -5.53 -1.63
C VAL A 119 -6.70 -4.70 -1.19
N LEU A 120 -6.88 -3.39 -1.02
CA LEU A 120 -5.80 -2.49 -0.60
C LEU A 120 -5.31 -2.81 0.81
N ALA A 121 -6.21 -3.13 1.74
CA ALA A 121 -5.82 -3.56 3.08
C ALA A 121 -4.97 -4.84 3.05
N ARG A 122 -5.26 -5.79 2.15
CA ARG A 122 -4.43 -7.00 1.99
C ARG A 122 -3.07 -6.72 1.36
N MET A 123 -2.99 -5.78 0.41
CA MET A 123 -1.73 -5.45 -0.27
C MET A 123 -0.82 -4.57 0.58
N HIS A 124 -1.38 -3.61 1.31
CA HIS A 124 -0.63 -2.64 2.10
C HIS A 124 -0.59 -2.98 3.60
N GLY A 125 -1.24 -4.05 4.04
CA GLY A 125 -1.35 -4.45 5.45
C GLY A 125 -2.35 -3.62 6.27
N ALA A 126 -2.65 -2.38 5.84
CA ALA A 126 -3.62 -1.50 6.49
C ALA A 126 -4.47 -0.74 5.47
N GLY A 127 -5.74 -0.46 5.84
CA GLY A 127 -6.67 0.33 5.02
C GLY A 127 -6.52 1.85 5.16
N LYS A 128 -5.66 2.31 6.06
CA LYS A 128 -5.39 3.74 6.31
C LYS A 128 -3.90 3.92 6.59
N HIS A 129 -3.27 4.86 5.90
CA HIS A 129 -1.93 5.31 6.26
C HIS A 129 -2.03 6.29 7.44
N VAL A 130 -1.39 5.96 8.56
CA VAL A 130 -1.36 6.81 9.76
C VAL A 130 -0.15 7.77 9.79
N GLY A 131 0.69 7.75 8.75
CA GLY A 131 1.90 8.56 8.65
C GLY A 131 3.15 7.79 9.07
N ARG A 132 4.30 8.16 8.49
CA ARG A 132 5.63 7.73 8.94
C ARG A 132 6.40 8.99 9.34
N LEU A 133 6.70 9.16 10.63
CA LEU A 133 7.53 10.27 11.07
C LEU A 133 9.01 9.95 10.79
N PRO A 134 9.72 10.77 10.00
CA PRO A 134 11.16 10.56 9.79
C PRO A 134 11.91 10.75 11.12
N GLY A 135 12.72 9.75 11.50
CA GLY A 135 13.49 9.75 12.74
C GLY A 135 12.85 9.03 13.93
N VAL A 136 11.65 8.46 13.75
CA VAL A 136 10.99 7.60 14.76
C VAL A 136 11.08 6.15 14.28
N ASP A 137 11.59 5.27 15.14
CA ASP A 137 11.66 3.83 14.84
C ASP A 137 10.24 3.25 14.76
N GLU A 138 10.06 2.25 13.89
CA GLU A 138 8.74 1.65 13.62
C GLU A 138 8.11 1.02 14.88
N ALA A 139 8.95 0.54 15.79
CA ALA A 139 8.53 0.06 17.11
C ALA A 139 7.96 1.20 17.99
N GLU A 140 8.58 2.37 17.94
CA GLU A 140 8.21 3.53 18.75
C GLU A 140 6.89 4.15 18.26
N ALA A 141 6.70 4.20 16.93
CA ALA A 141 5.43 4.60 16.32
C ALA A 141 4.29 3.62 16.66
N SER A 142 4.54 2.31 16.59
CA SER A 142 3.54 1.30 16.95
C SER A 142 3.15 1.36 18.43
N ASN A 143 4.12 1.62 19.32
CA ASN A 143 3.86 1.79 20.74
C ASN A 143 3.01 3.04 21.02
N GLN A 144 3.27 4.16 20.33
CA GLN A 144 2.43 5.36 20.45
C GLN A 144 0.99 5.13 19.97
N GLU A 145 0.80 4.39 18.88
CA GLU A 145 -0.53 4.03 18.39
C GLU A 145 -1.27 3.16 19.41
N HIS A 146 -0.59 2.16 19.98
CA HIS A 146 -1.16 1.30 21.01
C HIS A 146 -1.60 2.09 22.26
N LEU A 147 -0.78 3.03 22.74
CA LEU A 147 -1.14 3.93 23.83
C LEU A 147 -2.35 4.81 23.50
N SER A 148 -2.40 5.33 22.27
CA SER A 148 -3.54 6.13 21.81
C SER A 148 -4.83 5.30 21.80
N ASP A 149 -4.76 4.04 21.40
CA ASP A 149 -5.90 3.13 21.39
C ASP A 149 -6.38 2.78 22.79
N LEU A 150 -5.47 2.49 23.73
CA LEU A 150 -5.79 2.25 25.13
C LEU A 150 -6.48 3.47 25.77
N ARG A 151 -5.98 4.69 25.53
CA ARG A 151 -6.61 5.93 26.03
C ARG A 151 -8.03 6.11 25.49
N ARG A 152 -8.23 5.85 24.20
CA ARG A 152 -9.56 5.92 23.56
C ARG A 152 -10.51 4.86 24.11
N ALA A 153 -10.04 3.64 24.32
CA ALA A 153 -10.81 2.56 24.90
C ALA A 153 -11.22 2.87 26.34
N LEU A 154 -10.31 3.45 27.14
CA LEU A 154 -10.57 3.89 28.50
C LEU A 154 -11.67 4.97 28.55
N GLU A 155 -11.57 6.02 27.73
CA GLU A 155 -12.63 7.04 27.63
C GLU A 155 -13.99 6.47 27.20
N LEU A 156 -13.99 5.44 26.35
CA LEU A 156 -15.21 4.76 25.95
C LEU A 156 -15.82 3.96 27.11
N ALA A 157 -14.99 3.25 27.87
CA ALA A 157 -15.43 2.46 29.03
C ALA A 157 -16.01 3.36 30.13
N ILE A 158 -15.35 4.49 30.43
CA ILE A 158 -15.84 5.52 31.36
C ILE A 158 -17.19 6.06 30.91
N ARG A 159 -17.34 6.42 29.63
CA ARG A 159 -18.62 6.91 29.07
C ARG A 159 -19.75 5.90 29.13
N LYS A 160 -19.42 4.60 29.13
CA LYS A 160 -20.39 3.50 29.23
C LYS A 160 -20.63 3.06 30.68
N GLU A 161 -19.99 3.72 31.65
CA GLU A 161 -20.06 3.37 33.08
C GLU A 161 -19.56 1.94 33.37
N ASP A 162 -18.71 1.40 32.50
CA ASP A 162 -18.07 0.10 32.66
C ASP A 162 -16.77 0.25 33.46
N TYR A 163 -16.93 0.47 34.77
CA TYR A 163 -15.83 0.83 35.66
C TYR A 163 -14.82 -0.29 35.89
N GLU A 164 -15.25 -1.56 35.80
CA GLU A 164 -14.36 -2.72 35.91
C GLU A 164 -13.40 -2.74 34.71
N ARG A 165 -13.94 -2.64 33.49
CA ARG A 165 -13.13 -2.55 32.28
C ARG A 165 -12.28 -1.28 32.23
N ALA A 166 -12.75 -0.17 32.77
CA ALA A 166 -11.98 1.05 32.86
C ALA A 166 -10.78 0.90 33.83
N ALA A 167 -10.92 0.14 34.91
CA ALA A 167 -9.81 -0.15 35.82
C ALA A 167 -8.75 -1.00 35.13
N ASP A 168 -9.15 -2.08 34.44
CA ASP A 168 -8.23 -2.93 33.67
C ASP A 168 -7.46 -2.14 32.61
N LEU A 169 -8.17 -1.33 31.80
CA LEU A 169 -7.56 -0.50 30.76
C LEU A 169 -6.62 0.56 31.32
N ARG A 170 -6.89 1.09 32.52
CA ARG A 170 -6.03 2.05 33.19
C ARG A 170 -4.73 1.38 33.65
N ASP A 171 -4.81 0.18 34.20
CA ASP A 171 -3.65 -0.56 34.67
C ASP A 171 -2.78 -1.03 33.48
N GLU A 172 -3.40 -1.46 32.37
CA GLU A 172 -2.72 -1.75 31.10
C GLU A 172 -2.02 -0.51 30.50
N LEU A 173 -2.67 0.65 30.55
CA LEU A 173 -2.11 1.91 30.07
C LEU A 173 -0.87 2.30 30.90
N ALA A 174 -0.96 2.21 32.23
CA ALA A 174 0.15 2.52 33.12
C ALA A 174 1.35 1.59 32.87
N GLN A 175 1.12 0.29 32.69
CA GLN A 175 2.18 -0.68 32.41
C GLN A 175 2.84 -0.43 31.04
N SER A 176 2.04 -0.05 30.05
CA SER A 176 2.53 0.26 28.70
C SER A 176 3.33 1.57 28.68
N GLU A 177 2.96 2.57 29.48
CA GLU A 177 3.69 3.84 29.63
C GLU A 177 5.02 3.64 30.39
N ASP A 178 5.01 2.86 31.47
CA ASP A 178 6.21 2.55 32.28
C ASP A 178 7.27 1.76 31.48
N SER A 179 6.81 0.87 30.59
CA SER A 179 7.70 0.12 29.70
C SER A 179 8.39 0.98 28.63
N LEU A 180 7.97 2.24 28.46
CA LEU A 180 8.47 3.18 27.45
C LEU A 180 9.32 4.31 28.04
N GLU A 181 9.38 4.46 29.37
CA GLU A 181 10.34 5.38 29.99
C GLU A 181 11.76 4.80 29.91
N PRO A 182 12.72 5.46 29.22
CA PRO A 182 14.11 5.08 29.33
C PRO A 182 14.60 5.45 30.73
N LEU A 183 15.33 4.53 31.37
CA LEU A 183 16.17 4.81 32.53
C LEU A 183 17.09 5.99 32.21
N GLY A 184 16.67 7.20 32.57
CA GLY A 184 17.32 8.47 32.22
C GLY A 184 17.30 9.47 33.37
N GLY A 185 17.38 8.98 34.60
CA GLY A 185 17.79 9.77 35.76
C GLY A 185 19.28 9.59 36.01
N SER A 186 20.12 10.41 35.36
CA SER A 186 21.40 10.77 35.94
C SER A 186 21.42 12.27 36.11
N GLU A 187 21.31 12.67 37.37
CA GLU A 187 21.59 13.98 37.91
C GLU A 187 22.88 14.54 37.28
N ASP A 188 22.84 15.75 36.73
CA ASP A 188 24.04 16.55 36.50
C ASP A 188 24.29 17.42 37.76
N PRO A 189 25.36 17.18 38.53
CA PRO A 189 25.86 18.16 39.48
C PRO A 189 27.00 18.96 38.84
N ALA A 190 26.77 20.23 38.54
CA ALA A 190 27.76 21.33 38.60
C ALA A 190 27.09 22.68 38.31
#